data_AF-A0A927SET2-F1
#
_entry.id   AF-A0A927SET2-F1
#
_cell.length_a   1.000
_cell.length_b   1.000
_cell.length_c   1.000
_cell.angle_alpha   90.00
_cell.angle_beta   90.00
_cell.angle_gamma   90.00
#
_symmetry.space_group_name_H-M   'P 1'
#
loop_
_entity.id
_entity.type
_entity.pdbx_description
1 polymer ?
#
loop_
_entity_poly.entity_id
_entity_poly.type
_entity_poly.pdbx_seq_one_letter_code
_entity_poly.pdbx_strand_id
1 'polypeptide(L)'
;MFLFSIIGGLLIFSLELYGLAVIAHFVLSLIKPSTSNKWIELLNLIVEPALQPLRKLLTSMFNARFDKFDWSHIVLLVLLQIVSGIVSWIF
;
A
#
# COMPACT_ATOMS: atom_id res chain seq x y z
N MET A 1 -30.89 1.30 2.93
CA MET A 1 -30.13 1.67 1.72
C MET A 1 -29.16 2.82 1.97
N PHE A 2 -29.58 3.99 2.45
CA PHE A 2 -28.69 5.15 2.62
C PHE A 2 -27.45 4.92 3.52
N LEU A 3 -27.64 4.29 4.70
CA LEU A 3 -26.53 3.98 5.61
C LEU A 3 -25.51 3.01 5.02
N PHE A 4 -25.97 2.04 4.22
CA PHE A 4 -25.12 1.04 3.59
C PHE A 4 -24.17 1.70 2.56
N SER A 5 -24.69 2.61 1.74
CA SER A 5 -23.88 3.36 0.77
C SER A 5 -22.88 4.31 1.43
N ILE A 6 -23.23 4.92 2.57
CA ILE A 6 -22.28 5.77 3.32
C ILE A 6 -21.11 4.93 3.84
N ILE A 7 -21.39 3.76 4.42
CA ILE A 7 -20.36 2.86 4.94
C ILE A 7 -19.46 2.37 3.81
N GLY A 8 -20.04 1.92 2.69
CA GLY A 8 -19.29 1.50 1.51
C GLY A 8 -18.41 2.61 0.95
N GLY A 9 -18.96 3.82 0.80
CA GLY A 9 -18.21 4.98 0.31
C GLY A 9 -17.04 5.37 1.21
N LEU A 10 -17.23 5.40 2.53
CA LEU A 10 -16.15 5.69 3.49
C LEU A 10 -15.06 4.61 3.47
N LEU A 11 -15.44 3.34 3.32
CA LEU A 11 -14.50 2.24 3.23
C LEU A 11 -13.64 2.33 1.96
N ILE A 12 -14.28 2.55 0.80
CA ILE A 12 -13.57 2.71 -0.49
C ILE A 12 -12.65 3.93 -0.44
N PHE A 13 -13.15 5.07 0.06
CA PHE A 13 -12.34 6.28 0.22
C PHE A 13 -11.10 6.04 1.09
N SER A 14 -11.25 5.29 2.18
CA SER A 14 -10.13 4.97 3.07
C SER A 14 -9.08 4.07 2.39
N LEU A 15 -9.52 3.11 1.56
CA LEU A 15 -8.64 2.25 0.78
C LEU A 15 -7.88 3.02 -0.31
N GLU A 16 -8.55 3.93 -1.01
CA GLU A 16 -7.92 4.80 -2.02
C GLU A 16 -6.91 5.76 -1.38
N LEU A 17 -7.25 6.33 -0.22
CA LEU A 17 -6.35 7.20 0.55
C LEU A 17 -5.10 6.45 1.00
N TYR A 18 -5.25 5.20 1.45
CA TYR A 18 -4.12 4.34 1.77
C TYR A 18 -3.28 4.00 0.51
N GLY A 19 -3.92 3.71 -0.62
CA GLY A 19 -3.25 3.53 -1.91
C GLY A 19 -2.39 4.74 -2.31
N LEU A 20 -2.89 5.95 -2.11
CA LEU A 20 -2.12 7.19 -2.31
C LEU A 20 -0.88 7.25 -1.41
N ALA A 21 -1.00 6.86 -0.14
CA ALA A 21 0.13 6.81 0.79
C ALA A 21 1.19 5.79 0.35
N VAL A 22 0.77 4.63 -0.17
CA VAL A 22 1.69 3.62 -0.74
C VAL A 22 2.41 4.16 -1.97
N ILE A 23 1.71 4.89 -2.86
CA ILE A 23 2.33 5.54 -4.03
C ILE A 23 3.35 6.60 -3.58
N ALA A 24 2.98 7.45 -2.60
CA ALA A 24 3.90 8.45 -2.06
C ALA A 24 5.15 7.79 -1.47
N HIS A 25 4.98 6.73 -0.69
CA HIS A 25 6.09 5.94 -0.15
C HIS A 25 6.94 5.29 -1.25
N PHE A 26 6.32 4.80 -2.32
CA PHE A 26 7.04 4.25 -3.48
C PHE A 26 7.92 5.32 -4.14
N VAL A 27 7.38 6.52 -4.37
CA VAL A 27 8.17 7.65 -4.91
C VAL A 27 9.32 8.02 -3.97
N LEU A 28 9.09 8.05 -2.65
CA LEU A 28 10.15 8.29 -1.67
C LEU A 28 11.22 7.19 -1.70
N SER A 29 10.84 5.93 -1.90
CA SER A 29 11.79 4.81 -2.07
C SER A 29 12.71 5.01 -3.28
N LEU A 30 12.20 5.57 -4.38
CA LEU A 30 13.00 5.86 -5.58
C LEU A 30 14.03 6.97 -5.34
N ILE A 31 13.65 8.01 -4.59
CA ILE A 31 14.49 9.20 -4.37
C ILE A 31 15.53 8.97 -3.26
N LYS A 32 15.28 8.02 -2.34
CA LYS A 32 16.12 7.73 -1.16
C LYS A 32 16.41 8.98 -0.32
N PRO A 33 15.39 9.67 0.19
CA PRO A 33 15.55 10.88 0.99
C PRO A 33 16.27 10.60 2.32
N SER A 34 16.98 11.62 2.82
CA SER A 34 17.56 11.59 4.17
C SER A 34 16.45 11.45 5.22
N THR A 35 16.61 10.51 6.15
CA THR A 35 15.61 10.06 7.13
C THR A 35 15.26 11.09 8.22
N SER A 36 15.77 12.33 8.16
CA SER A 36 15.51 13.34 9.19
C SER A 36 14.11 13.98 9.13
N ASN A 37 13.32 13.68 8.09
CA ASN A 37 12.00 14.27 7.92
C ASN A 37 10.90 13.44 8.61
N LYS A 38 10.28 14.01 9.64
CA LYS A 38 9.18 13.40 10.42
C LYS A 38 7.99 12.95 9.56
N TRP A 39 7.73 13.62 8.45
CA TRP A 39 6.65 13.24 7.53
C TRP A 39 6.93 11.93 6.80
N ILE A 40 8.20 11.67 6.51
CA ILE A 40 8.63 10.41 5.88
C ILE A 40 8.54 9.28 6.90
N GLU A 41 8.93 9.53 8.15
CA GLU A 41 8.79 8.57 9.24
C GLU A 41 7.33 8.19 9.49
N LEU A 42 6.40 9.16 9.49
CA LEU A 42 4.96 8.90 9.59
C LEU A 42 4.44 8.04 8.43
N LEU A 43 4.83 8.33 7.18
CA LEU A 43 4.45 7.51 6.04
C LEU A 43 4.99 6.08 6.16
N ASN A 44 6.25 5.93 6.59
CA ASN A 44 6.84 4.63 6.82
C ASN A 44 6.06 3.86 7.90
N LEU A 45 5.68 4.50 9.02
CA LEU A 45 4.89 3.86 10.08
C LEU A 45 3.54 3.32 9.59
N ILE A 46 2.92 3.98 8.61
CA ILE A 46 1.62 3.57 8.05
C ILE A 46 1.79 2.45 7.01
N VAL A 47 2.83 2.53 6.17
CA VAL A 47 2.98 1.68 4.99
C VAL A 47 3.85 0.44 5.26
N GLU A 48 4.93 0.57 6.03
CA GLU A 48 5.84 -0.53 6.39
C GLU A 48 5.17 -1.75 7.05
N PRO A 49 4.21 -1.62 8.00
CA PRO A 49 3.59 -2.81 8.60
C PRO A 49 2.88 -3.72 7.58
N ALA A 50 2.39 -3.18 6.46
CA ALA A 50 1.83 -3.98 5.37
C ALA A 50 2.90 -4.45 4.37
N LEU A 51 3.91 -3.61 4.10
CA LEU A 51 4.99 -3.97 3.18
C LEU A 51 5.94 -5.04 3.73
N GLN A 52 6.27 -5.03 5.03
CA GLN A 52 7.19 -5.99 5.63
C GLN A 52 6.77 -7.47 5.49
N PRO A 53 5.53 -7.86 5.83
CA PRO A 53 5.09 -9.23 5.60
C PRO A 53 5.06 -9.58 4.11
N LEU A 54 4.68 -8.62 3.26
CA LEU A 54 4.63 -8.82 1.82
C LEU A 54 6.04 -8.99 1.21
N ARG A 55 7.02 -8.19 1.64
CA ARG A 55 8.45 -8.33 1.30
C ARG A 55 8.93 -9.73 1.65
N LYS A 56 8.69 -10.19 2.88
CA LYS A 56 9.07 -11.55 3.32
C LYS A 56 8.44 -12.64 2.46
N LEU A 57 7.15 -12.50 2.14
CA LEU A 57 6.44 -13.46 1.28
C LEU A 57 7.04 -13.46 -0.14
N LEU A 58 7.30 -12.28 -0.71
CA LEU A 58 7.87 -12.15 -2.05
C LEU A 58 9.30 -12.68 -2.11
N THR A 59 10.17 -12.36 -1.15
CA THR A 59 11.53 -12.90 -1.08
C THR A 59 11.54 -14.42 -0.85
N SER A 60 10.52 -14.97 -0.17
CA SER A 60 10.38 -16.43 -0.02
C SER A 60 9.88 -17.12 -1.30
N MET A 61 9.10 -16.45 -2.14
CA MET A 61 8.55 -17.02 -3.39
C MET A 61 9.47 -16.78 -4.60
N PHE A 62 10.18 -15.65 -4.63
CA PHE A 62 11.08 -15.26 -5.71
C PHE A 62 12.53 -15.30 -5.23
N ASN A 63 13.40 -15.98 -5.97
CA ASN A 63 14.84 -16.02 -5.69
C ASN A 63 15.45 -14.62 -5.66
N ALA A 64 16.58 -14.46 -4.94
CA ALA A 64 17.34 -13.22 -4.68
C ALA A 64 17.69 -12.34 -5.90
N ARG A 65 17.41 -12.77 -7.14
CA ARG A 65 17.60 -11.99 -8.35
C ARG A 65 16.59 -10.83 -8.49
N PHE A 66 15.42 -10.93 -7.87
CA PHE A 66 14.37 -9.91 -7.93
C PHE A 66 14.45 -8.84 -6.83
N ASP A 67 15.31 -9.02 -5.82
CA ASP A 67 15.43 -8.13 -4.64
C ASP A 67 16.03 -6.74 -4.94
N LYS A 68 16.53 -6.49 -6.16
CA LYS A 68 17.10 -5.18 -6.52
C LYS A 68 16.05 -4.07 -6.63
N PHE A 69 14.79 -4.43 -6.83
CA PHE A 69 13.68 -3.50 -6.93
C PHE A 69 12.60 -3.91 -5.93
N ASP A 70 12.06 -2.94 -5.19
CA ASP A 70 11.06 -3.21 -4.16
C ASP A 70 9.68 -3.43 -4.82
N TRP A 71 9.49 -4.63 -5.39
CA TRP A 71 8.24 -5.05 -6.03
C TRP A 71 7.05 -5.06 -5.06
N SER A 72 7.34 -5.08 -3.77
CA SER A 72 6.38 -5.07 -2.66
C SER A 72 5.39 -3.91 -2.76
N HIS A 73 5.82 -2.72 -3.17
CA HIS A 73 4.92 -1.58 -3.37
C HIS A 73 3.91 -1.85 -4.49
N ILE A 74 4.37 -2.39 -5.62
CA ILE A 74 3.49 -2.71 -6.75
C ILE A 74 2.51 -3.80 -6.36
N VAL A 75 2.98 -4.86 -5.69
CA VAL A 75 2.13 -5.95 -5.25
C VAL A 75 1.10 -5.45 -4.22
N LEU A 76 1.50 -4.59 -3.29
CA LEU A 76 0.58 -3.99 -2.31
C LEU A 76 -0.48 -3.13 -3.01
N LEU A 77 -0.11 -2.33 -4.02
CA LEU A 77 -1.06 -1.54 -4.81
C LEU A 77 -2.04 -2.41 -5.58
N VAL A 78 -1.57 -3.51 -6.19
CA VAL A 78 -2.44 -4.45 -6.90
C VAL A 78 -3.41 -5.12 -5.93
N LEU A 79 -2.95 -5.56 -4.76
CA LEU A 79 -3.80 -6.14 -3.73
C LEU A 79 -4.85 -5.14 -3.24
N LEU A 80 -4.46 -3.90 -2.99
CA LEU A 80 -5.38 -2.83 -2.60
C LEU A 80 -6.44 -2.58 -3.68
N GLN A 81 -6.05 -2.57 -4.96
CA GLN A 81 -7.00 -2.36 -6.05
C GLN A 81 -7.98 -3.53 -6.20
N ILE A 82 -7.52 -4.76 -5.99
CA ILE A 82 -8.39 -5.94 -5.98
C ILE A 82 -9.38 -5.85 -4.81
N VAL A 83 -8.92 -5.52 -3.61
CA VAL A 83 -9.78 -5.37 -2.42
C VAL A 83 -10.78 -4.23 -2.62
N SER A 84 -10.33 -3.06 -3.08
CA SER A 84 -11.20 -1.92 -3.38
C SER A 84 -12.24 -2.27 -4.44
N GLY A 85 -11.83 -2.97 -5.50
CA GLY A 85 -12.74 -3.49 -6.52
C GLY A 85 -13.80 -4.42 -5.92
N ILE A 86 -13.40 -5.41 -5.13
CA ILE A 86 -14.36 -6.32 -4.48
C ILE A 86 -15.34 -5.55 -3.58
N VAL A 87 -14.84 -4.60 -2.79
CA VAL A 87 -15.69 -3.76 -1.93
C VAL A 87 -16.68 -2.97 -2.77
N SER A 88 -16.24 -2.35 -3.87
CA SER A 88 -17.10 -1.61 -4.78
C SER A 88 -18.16 -2.48 -5.48
N TRP A 89 -17.97 -3.79 -5.57
CA TRP A 89 -18.98 -4.70 -6.12
C TRP A 89 -20.04 -5.10 -5.10
N ILE A 90 -19.72 -5.00 -3.81
CA ILE A 90 -20.61 -5.39 -2.71
C ILE A 90 -21.54 -4.23 -2.31
N PHE A 91 -21.03 -3.00 -2.33
CA PHE A 91 -21.74 -1.79 -1.90
C PHE A 91 -22.41 -1.03 -3.05
#